data_AF-A0A6C0KQ77-F1
#
_entry.id   AF-A0A6C0KQ77-F1
#
_cell.length_a   1.000
_cell.length_b   1.000
_cell.length_c   1.000
_cell.angle_alpha   90.00
_cell.angle_beta   90.00
_cell.angle_gamma   90.00
#
_symmetry.space_group_name_H-M   'P 1'
#
loop_
_entity.id
_entity.type
_entity.pdbx_description
1 polymer ?
#
loop_
_entity_poly.entity_id
_entity_poly.type
_entity_poly.pdbx_seq_one_letter_code
_entity_poly.pdbx_strand_id
1 'polypeptide(L)'
;MEVFQNIYPSTLRSRMKGEYIRMLPLYKSIIVKIEEEKIIFLIEESENKVFKFIVSNHYPFEPPIVYVNDNPFSYFHRLNNRFIKILKYLNGKDCFCCSSFLCKKNWFPIHTMKNIIDELDVIKEIKYNIIIKTCLDKIKQKFLNRDIDLDSWLFHIADPSALIPE
;
A
#
# COMPACT_ATOMS: atom_id res chain seq x y z
N MET A 1 -0.29 -22.30 18.05
CA MET A 1 -1.76 -22.07 17.94
C MET A 1 -2.39 -21.53 19.23
N GLU A 2 -1.75 -21.71 20.40
CA GLU A 2 -2.26 -21.25 21.70
C GLU A 2 -2.48 -19.73 21.79
N VAL A 3 -1.70 -18.94 21.05
CA VAL A 3 -1.76 -17.46 21.07
C VAL A 3 -3.17 -16.91 20.81
N PHE A 4 -4.00 -17.58 20.00
CA PHE A 4 -5.34 -17.09 19.69
C PHE A 4 -6.42 -17.53 20.70
N GLN A 5 -6.11 -18.38 21.68
CA GLN A 5 -7.12 -18.94 22.62
C GLN A 5 -7.75 -17.88 23.53
N ASN A 6 -7.04 -16.78 23.78
CA ASN A 6 -7.50 -15.69 24.64
C ASN A 6 -8.17 -14.54 23.87
N ILE A 7 -8.36 -14.67 22.55
CA ILE A 7 -8.96 -13.62 21.73
C ILE A 7 -10.48 -13.73 21.77
N TYR A 8 -11.14 -12.64 22.17
CA TYR A 8 -12.59 -12.47 22.14
C TYR A 8 -12.94 -11.27 21.25
N PRO A 9 -14.05 -11.32 20.48
CA PRO A 9 -15.00 -12.44 20.32
C PRO A 9 -14.44 -13.61 19.48
N SER A 10 -15.15 -14.74 19.49
CA SER A 10 -14.78 -15.95 18.73
C SER A 10 -14.73 -15.72 17.20
N THR A 11 -15.52 -14.78 16.70
CA THR A 11 -15.52 -14.34 15.30
C THR A 11 -14.21 -13.65 14.93
N LEU A 12 -13.75 -12.70 15.75
CA LEU A 12 -12.45 -12.06 15.61
C LEU A 12 -11.33 -13.10 15.66
N ARG A 13 -11.38 -14.00 16.64
CA ARG A 13 -10.41 -15.11 16.75
C ARG A 13 -10.32 -15.94 15.47
N SER A 14 -11.46 -16.34 14.92
CA SER A 14 -11.52 -17.15 13.71
C SER A 14 -10.95 -16.39 12.51
N ARG A 15 -11.26 -15.08 12.40
CA ARG A 15 -10.70 -14.22 11.37
C ARG A 15 -9.19 -14.09 11.49
N MET A 16 -8.67 -13.80 12.69
CA MET A 16 -7.23 -13.67 12.95
C MET A 16 -6.47 -14.96 12.67
N LYS A 17 -7.02 -16.11 13.07
CA LYS A 17 -6.44 -17.41 12.76
C LYS A 17 -6.38 -17.65 11.25
N GLY A 18 -7.42 -17.25 10.51
CA GLY A 18 -7.45 -17.32 9.05
C GLY A 18 -6.41 -16.43 8.37
N GLU A 19 -6.27 -15.18 8.81
CA GLU A 19 -5.21 -14.26 8.36
C GLU A 19 -3.82 -14.88 8.60
N TYR A 20 -3.55 -15.33 9.83
CA TYR A 20 -2.28 -15.93 10.21
C TYR A 20 -1.91 -17.14 9.36
N ILE A 21 -2.84 -18.09 9.19
CA ILE A 21 -2.59 -19.31 8.41
C ILE A 21 -2.29 -18.98 6.93
N ARG A 22 -3.01 -18.02 6.35
CA ARG A 22 -2.78 -17.60 4.95
C ARG A 22 -1.45 -16.91 4.75
N MET A 23 -0.98 -16.15 5.74
CA MET A 23 0.26 -15.40 5.67
C MET A 23 1.49 -16.26 6.03
N LEU A 24 1.34 -17.28 6.87
CA LEU A 24 2.44 -18.11 7.35
C LEU A 24 3.37 -18.66 6.25
N PRO A 25 2.89 -19.18 5.10
CA PRO A 25 3.80 -19.68 4.06
C PRO A 25 4.47 -18.59 3.22
N LEU A 26 4.04 -17.33 3.35
CA LEU A 26 4.46 -16.23 2.48
C LEU A 26 5.58 -15.36 3.07
N TYR A 27 5.74 -15.37 4.39
CA TYR A 27 6.63 -14.46 5.11
C TYR A 27 7.64 -15.23 5.94
N LYS A 28 8.84 -14.63 6.13
CA LYS A 28 9.96 -15.23 6.84
C LYS A 28 9.62 -15.53 8.30
N SER A 29 8.97 -14.58 8.98
CA SER A 29 8.52 -14.78 10.35
C SER A 29 7.26 -13.99 10.65
N ILE A 30 6.39 -14.54 11.52
CA ILE A 30 5.19 -13.86 12.00
C ILE A 30 5.09 -14.06 13.51
N ILE A 31 5.17 -12.96 14.25
CA ILE A 31 5.01 -12.92 15.70
C ILE A 31 3.68 -12.24 16.00
N VAL A 32 2.88 -12.86 16.87
CA VAL A 32 1.60 -12.32 17.32
C VAL A 32 1.68 -12.06 18.82
N LYS A 33 1.36 -10.83 19.23
CA LYS A 33 1.29 -10.40 20.63
C LYS A 33 -0.11 -9.89 20.94
N ILE A 34 -0.51 -10.01 22.20
CA ILE A 34 -1.77 -9.46 22.69
C ILE A 34 -1.43 -8.50 23.83
N GLU A 35 -1.78 -7.23 23.67
CA GLU A 35 -1.46 -6.14 24.59
C GLU A 35 -2.70 -5.25 24.73
N GLU A 36 -3.20 -5.02 25.94
CA GLU A 36 -4.26 -4.03 26.23
C GLU A 36 -5.44 -4.08 25.23
N GLU A 37 -6.01 -5.27 25.02
CA GLU A 37 -7.11 -5.55 24.08
C GLU A 37 -6.79 -5.39 22.57
N LYS A 38 -5.53 -5.13 22.22
CA LYS A 38 -5.05 -5.08 20.84
C LYS A 38 -4.28 -6.34 20.49
N ILE A 39 -4.42 -6.75 19.23
CA ILE A 39 -3.66 -7.86 18.67
C ILE A 39 -2.61 -7.25 17.75
N ILE A 40 -1.34 -7.52 18.04
CA ILE A 40 -0.21 -6.98 17.29
C ILE A 40 0.39 -8.10 16.47
N PHE A 41 0.40 -7.95 15.15
CA PHE A 41 1.17 -8.80 14.25
C PHE A 41 2.45 -8.08 13.86
N LEU A 42 3.59 -8.74 14.07
CA LEU A 42 4.88 -8.36 13.52
C LEU A 42 5.24 -9.38 12.43
N ILE A 43 5.31 -8.93 11.20
CA ILE A 43 5.50 -9.77 10.01
C ILE A 43 6.82 -9.35 9.37
N GLU A 44 7.79 -10.26 9.34
CA GLU A 44 9.06 -10.07 8.66
C GLU A 44 8.98 -10.68 7.26
N GLU A 45 9.06 -9.83 6.23
CA GLU A 45 9.11 -10.29 4.84
C GLU A 45 10.56 -10.55 4.40
N SER A 46 11.48 -9.68 4.81
CA SER A 46 12.93 -9.79 4.56
C SER A 46 13.70 -9.07 5.67
N GLU A 47 15.03 -9.17 5.67
CA GLU A 47 15.90 -8.53 6.69
C GLU A 47 15.64 -7.02 6.87
N ASN A 48 15.15 -6.35 5.82
CA ASN A 48 14.92 -4.91 5.79
C ASN A 48 13.45 -4.51 5.61
N LYS A 49 12.50 -5.45 5.70
CA LYS A 49 11.07 -5.15 5.51
C LYS A 49 10.24 -5.87 6.56
N VAL A 50 9.85 -5.10 7.57
CA VAL A 50 9.00 -5.53 8.70
C VAL A 50 7.71 -4.73 8.68
N PHE A 51 6.59 -5.45 8.78
CA PHE A 51 5.27 -4.86 8.95
C PHE A 51 4.79 -5.05 10.38
N LYS A 52 4.20 -4.00 10.94
CA LYS A 52 3.50 -4.05 12.22
C LYS A 52 2.03 -3.69 12.00
N PHE A 53 1.14 -4.63 12.26
CA PHE A 53 -0.30 -4.41 12.27
C PHE A 53 -0.78 -4.38 13.71
N ILE A 54 -1.50 -3.32 14.07
CA ILE A 54 -2.19 -3.17 15.36
C ILE A 54 -3.68 -3.29 15.06
N VAL A 55 -4.26 -4.39 15.52
CA VAL A 55 -5.65 -4.77 15.23
C VAL A 55 -6.50 -4.50 16.47
N SER A 56 -7.59 -3.75 16.29
CA SER A 56 -8.59 -3.53 17.34
C SER A 56 -9.54 -4.72 17.45
N ASN A 57 -10.25 -4.78 18.56
CA ASN A 57 -11.38 -5.67 18.83
C ASN A 57 -12.57 -5.49 17.86
N HIS A 58 -12.63 -4.40 17.08
CA HIS A 58 -13.66 -4.16 16.06
C HIS A 58 -13.29 -4.68 14.67
N TYR A 59 -12.10 -5.23 14.48
CA TYR A 59 -11.73 -5.88 13.23
C TYR A 59 -12.64 -7.09 12.96
N PRO A 60 -13.09 -7.35 11.70
CA PRO A 60 -12.67 -6.71 10.44
C PRO A 60 -13.51 -5.50 10.01
N PHE A 61 -14.36 -4.95 10.86
CA PHE A 61 -15.21 -3.80 10.50
C PHE A 61 -14.47 -2.45 10.59
N GLU A 62 -13.32 -2.44 11.24
CA GLU A 62 -12.37 -1.32 11.24
C GLU A 62 -11.01 -1.75 10.67
N PRO A 63 -10.33 -0.87 9.90
CA PRO A 63 -9.00 -1.16 9.39
C PRO A 63 -7.98 -1.22 10.54
N PRO A 64 -6.91 -2.03 10.39
CA PRO A 64 -5.82 -2.04 11.35
C PRO A 64 -4.96 -0.78 11.20
N ILE A 65 -4.21 -0.42 12.25
CA ILE A 65 -3.14 0.56 12.14
C ILE A 65 -1.89 -0.17 11.64
N VAL A 66 -1.24 0.37 10.61
CA VAL A 66 -0.13 -0.32 9.92
C VAL A 66 1.12 0.54 9.92
N TYR A 67 2.25 -0.09 10.23
CA TYR A 67 3.59 0.47 10.09
C TYR A 67 4.46 -0.44 9.23
N VAL A 68 5.40 0.17 8.52
CA VAL A 68 6.43 -0.50 7.72
C VAL A 68 7.77 0.07 8.15
N ASN A 69 8.65 -0.75 8.72
CA ASN A 69 9.92 -0.31 9.31
C ASN A 69 9.74 0.94 10.20
N ASP A 70 8.82 0.86 11.16
CA ASP A 70 8.44 1.92 12.11
C ASP A 70 7.82 3.19 11.51
N ASN A 71 7.70 3.29 10.18
CA ASN A 71 7.02 4.39 9.54
C ASN A 71 5.53 4.06 9.39
N PRO A 72 4.61 4.98 9.74
CA PRO A 72 3.18 4.75 9.53
C PRO A 72 2.90 4.56 8.04
N PHE A 73 1.97 3.67 7.66
CA PHE A 73 1.69 3.36 6.25
C PHE A 73 1.30 4.60 5.44
N SER A 74 0.65 5.58 6.07
CA SER A 74 0.33 6.88 5.47
C SER A 74 1.55 7.68 4.98
N TYR A 75 2.74 7.41 5.51
CA TYR A 75 4.00 7.96 4.99
C TYR A 75 4.19 7.60 3.52
N PHE A 76 3.86 6.38 3.12
CA PHE A 76 3.99 5.90 1.74
C PHE A 76 2.95 6.52 0.80
N HIS A 77 1.85 7.06 1.32
CA HIS A 77 0.87 7.82 0.52
C HIS A 77 1.34 9.23 0.16
N ARG A 78 2.35 9.77 0.84
CA ARG A 78 2.83 11.13 0.60
C ARG A 78 3.45 11.21 -0.79
N LEU A 79 3.03 12.24 -1.52
CA LEU A 79 3.53 12.58 -2.84
C LEU A 79 3.63 14.12 -2.92
N ASN A 80 4.70 14.63 -3.53
CA ASN A 80 4.86 16.07 -3.75
C ASN A 80 3.83 16.55 -4.80
N ASN A 81 3.28 17.76 -4.64
CA ASN A 81 2.31 18.36 -5.58
C ASN A 81 2.75 18.28 -7.04
N ARG A 82 4.06 18.45 -7.32
CA ARG A 82 4.60 18.35 -8.68
C ARG A 82 4.36 16.98 -9.35
N PHE A 83 4.22 15.93 -8.54
CA PHE A 83 4.04 14.57 -9.01
C PHE A 83 2.56 14.15 -9.05
N ILE A 84 1.64 14.93 -8.48
CA ILE A 84 0.20 14.63 -8.52
C ILE A 84 -0.31 14.61 -9.96
N LYS A 85 0.12 15.58 -10.79
CA LYS A 85 -0.25 15.61 -12.21
C LYS A 85 0.26 14.37 -12.96
N ILE A 86 1.48 13.92 -12.64
CA ILE A 86 2.06 12.70 -13.23
C ILE A 86 1.32 11.45 -12.75
N LEU A 87 0.95 11.38 -11.46
CA LEU A 87 0.14 10.29 -10.93
C LEU A 87 -1.21 10.19 -11.65
N LYS A 88 -1.88 11.34 -11.86
CA LYS A 88 -3.14 11.38 -12.59
C LYS A 88 -2.96 10.96 -14.04
N TYR A 89 -1.90 11.44 -14.70
CA TYR A 89 -1.57 11.07 -16.07
C TYR A 89 -1.35 9.56 -16.26
N LEU A 90 -0.54 8.96 -15.38
CA LEU A 90 -0.19 7.54 -15.50
C LEU A 90 -1.30 6.60 -14.99
N ASN A 91 -2.03 6.99 -13.95
CA ASN A 91 -2.91 6.06 -13.22
C ASN A 91 -4.34 6.57 -12.98
N GLY A 92 -4.68 7.78 -13.42
CA GLY A 92 -6.00 8.39 -13.25
C GLY A 92 -6.34 8.73 -11.80
N LYS A 93 -5.36 8.70 -10.89
CA LYS A 93 -5.56 8.92 -9.45
C LYS A 93 -5.17 10.33 -9.04
N ASP A 94 -5.99 10.96 -8.21
CA ASP A 94 -5.65 12.25 -7.60
C ASP A 94 -4.70 12.08 -6.40
N CYS A 95 -4.78 10.95 -5.67
CA CYS A 95 -3.87 10.63 -4.58
C CYS A 95 -3.87 9.14 -4.21
N PHE A 96 -2.86 8.70 -3.46
CA PHE A 96 -2.83 7.34 -2.90
C PHE A 96 -3.75 7.16 -1.70
N CYS A 97 -3.91 8.19 -0.84
CA CYS A 97 -4.67 8.02 0.40
C CYS A 97 -6.17 7.75 0.20
N CYS A 98 -6.80 8.36 -0.81
CA CYS A 98 -8.22 8.14 -1.10
C CYS A 98 -8.49 6.85 -1.86
N SER A 99 -7.47 6.18 -2.39
CA SER A 99 -7.59 4.88 -3.06
C SER A 99 -7.05 3.72 -2.22
N SER A 100 -6.54 4.00 -1.02
CA SER A 100 -5.97 2.98 -0.14
C SER A 100 -7.07 2.14 0.52
N PHE A 101 -6.80 0.85 0.73
CA PHE A 101 -7.64 -0.04 1.54
C PHE A 101 -7.78 0.47 2.98
N LEU A 102 -6.77 1.15 3.53
CA LEU A 102 -6.82 1.71 4.88
C LEU A 102 -7.65 3.00 4.99
N CYS A 103 -8.13 3.55 3.87
CA CYS A 103 -9.05 4.66 3.89
C CYS A 103 -10.42 4.19 4.40
N LYS A 104 -11.02 4.90 5.37
CA LYS A 104 -12.32 4.54 5.96
C LYS A 104 -13.43 4.30 4.92
N LYS A 105 -13.41 5.03 3.79
CA LYS A 105 -14.40 4.90 2.71
C LYS A 105 -14.22 3.64 1.85
N ASN A 106 -13.02 3.06 1.85
CA ASN A 106 -12.66 1.89 1.04
C ASN A 106 -12.39 0.65 1.90
N TRP A 107 -12.44 0.77 3.23
CA TRP A 107 -12.26 -0.38 4.10
C TRP A 107 -13.51 -1.23 4.10
N PHE A 108 -13.34 -2.51 3.78
CA PHE A 108 -14.38 -3.53 3.82
C PHE A 108 -13.86 -4.75 4.56
N PRO A 109 -14.71 -5.48 5.29
CA PRO A 109 -14.33 -6.70 5.99
C PRO A 109 -13.68 -7.78 5.12
N ILE A 110 -13.86 -7.74 3.80
CA ILE A 110 -13.21 -8.68 2.88
C ILE A 110 -11.70 -8.44 2.74
N HIS A 111 -11.23 -7.22 3.00
CA HIS A 111 -9.81 -6.88 2.90
C HIS A 111 -9.00 -7.52 4.03
N THR A 112 -7.86 -8.09 3.65
CA THR A 112 -6.94 -8.84 4.51
C THR A 112 -5.66 -8.06 4.76
N MET A 113 -4.85 -8.49 5.73
CA MET A 113 -3.53 -7.88 5.94
C MET A 113 -2.64 -8.04 4.71
N LYS A 114 -2.76 -9.17 4.00
CA LYS A 114 -2.08 -9.41 2.73
C LYS A 114 -2.46 -8.36 1.68
N ASN A 115 -3.74 -8.01 1.54
CA ASN A 115 -4.16 -6.99 0.57
C ASN A 115 -3.48 -5.63 0.84
N ILE A 116 -3.29 -5.27 2.12
CA ILE A 116 -2.60 -4.04 2.50
C ILE A 116 -1.10 -4.11 2.18
N ILE A 117 -0.48 -5.27 2.36
CA ILE A 117 0.92 -5.50 1.98
C ILE A 117 1.08 -5.39 0.46
N ASP A 118 0.22 -6.05 -0.31
CA ASP A 118 0.23 -6.02 -1.77
C ASP A 118 0.02 -4.58 -2.30
N GLU A 119 -0.86 -3.79 -1.65
CA GLU A 119 -1.08 -2.38 -1.97
C GLU A 119 0.22 -1.55 -1.87
N LEU A 120 1.08 -1.83 -0.89
CA LEU A 120 2.35 -1.11 -0.74
C LEU A 120 3.24 -1.31 -1.96
N ASP A 121 3.31 -2.52 -2.49
CA ASP A 121 4.15 -2.83 -3.63
C ASP A 121 3.60 -2.17 -4.91
N VAL A 122 2.27 -2.10 -5.06
CA VAL A 122 1.62 -1.28 -6.11
C VAL A 122 1.97 0.21 -5.97
N ILE A 123 1.91 0.77 -4.76
CA ILE A 123 2.29 2.18 -4.52
C ILE A 123 3.76 2.42 -4.90
N LYS A 124 4.67 1.49 -4.56
CA LYS A 124 6.09 1.58 -4.90
C LYS A 124 6.32 1.57 -6.41
N GLU A 125 5.65 0.67 -7.12
CA GLU A 125 5.72 0.58 -8.58
C GLU A 125 5.25 1.88 -9.24
N ILE A 126 4.12 2.43 -8.80
CA ILE A 126 3.62 3.71 -9.33
C ILE A 126 4.62 4.84 -9.04
N LYS A 127 5.19 4.89 -7.83
CA LYS A 127 6.22 5.89 -7.50
C LYS A 127 7.48 5.74 -8.34
N TYR A 128 7.89 4.51 -8.65
CA TYR A 128 8.98 4.24 -9.58
C TYR A 128 8.67 4.79 -10.97
N ASN A 129 7.49 4.52 -11.51
CA ASN A 129 7.07 5.03 -12.83
C ASN A 129 7.03 6.56 -12.89
N ILE A 130 6.60 7.23 -11.80
CA ILE A 130 6.66 8.70 -11.69
C ILE A 130 8.11 9.20 -11.79
N ILE A 131 9.07 8.51 -11.15
CA ILE A 131 10.50 8.86 -11.22
C ILE A 131 11.01 8.68 -12.66
N ILE A 132 10.73 7.54 -13.29
CA ILE A 132 11.15 7.26 -14.67
C ILE A 132 10.58 8.30 -15.62
N LYS A 133 9.29 8.65 -15.49
CA LYS A 133 8.64 9.71 -16.27
C LYS A 133 9.34 11.06 -16.09
N THR A 134 9.68 11.42 -14.84
CA THR A 134 10.40 12.66 -14.56
C THR A 134 11.79 12.70 -15.23
N CYS A 135 12.52 11.58 -15.19
CA CYS A 135 13.81 11.45 -15.88
C CYS A 135 13.65 11.53 -17.40
N LEU A 136 12.64 10.86 -17.94
CA LEU A 136 12.30 10.86 -19.36
C LEU A 136 12.02 12.27 -19.87
N ASP A 137 11.23 13.06 -19.14
CA ASP A 137 10.95 14.45 -19.50
C ASP A 137 12.22 15.29 -19.63
N LYS A 138 13.19 15.07 -18.74
CA LYS A 138 14.50 15.75 -18.79
C LYS A 138 15.33 15.30 -19.99
N ILE A 139 15.30 14.01 -20.33
CA ILE A 139 16.00 13.48 -21.51
C ILE A 139 15.36 14.04 -22.78
N LYS A 140 14.02 14.01 -22.90
CA LYS A 140 13.28 14.58 -24.04
C LYS A 140 13.62 16.05 -24.22
N GLN A 141 13.62 16.83 -23.13
CA GLN A 141 13.94 18.26 -23.17
C GLN A 141 15.37 18.54 -23.65
N LYS A 142 16.34 17.68 -23.31
CA LYS A 142 17.76 17.92 -23.58
C LYS A 142 18.26 17.36 -24.91
N PHE A 143 17.72 16.21 -25.34
CA PHE A 143 18.34 15.41 -26.40
C PHE A 143 17.44 15.03 -27.56
N LEU A 144 16.11 15.14 -27.43
CA LEU A 144 15.18 14.60 -28.43
C LEU A 144 14.33 15.68 -29.06
N ASN A 145 13.96 15.47 -30.32
CA ASN A 145 12.85 16.20 -30.93
C ASN A 145 11.55 15.84 -30.19
N ARG A 146 10.70 16.85 -29.97
CA ARG A 146 9.48 16.73 -29.15
C ARG A 146 8.48 15.70 -29.68
N ASP A 147 8.59 15.33 -30.95
CA ASP A 147 7.64 14.46 -31.66
C ASP A 147 7.82 12.96 -31.35
N ILE A 148 8.88 12.58 -30.63
CA ILE A 148 9.06 11.18 -30.21
C ILE A 148 8.19 10.90 -28.97
N ASP A 149 7.14 10.11 -29.17
CA ASP A 149 6.26 9.67 -28.09
C ASP A 149 6.83 8.48 -27.30
N LEU A 150 7.80 8.79 -26.44
CA LEU A 150 8.33 7.82 -25.49
C LEU A 150 7.37 7.48 -24.34
N ASP A 151 6.33 8.29 -24.12
CA ASP A 151 5.44 8.10 -22.98
C ASP A 151 4.54 6.88 -23.22
N SER A 152 3.89 6.82 -24.38
CA SER A 152 3.06 5.67 -24.78
C SER A 152 3.85 4.38 -24.98
N TRP A 153 5.16 4.49 -25.23
CA TRP A 153 6.04 3.32 -25.35
C TRP A 153 6.42 2.72 -23.98
N LEU A 154 6.66 3.57 -22.97
CA LEU A 154 7.11 3.16 -21.65
C LEU A 154 5.96 2.92 -20.66
N PHE A 155 4.83 3.58 -20.85
CA PHE A 155 3.75 3.61 -19.88
C PHE A 155 2.40 3.31 -20.50
N HIS A 156 1.54 2.67 -19.72
CA HIS A 156 0.11 2.70 -19.95
C HIS A 156 -0.45 4.01 -19.40
N ILE A 157 -0.91 4.91 -20.26
CA ILE A 157 -1.42 6.24 -19.87
C ILE A 157 -2.91 6.13 -19.56
N ALA A 158 -3.31 6.56 -18.36
CA ALA A 158 -4.70 6.51 -17.91
C ALA A 158 -5.48 7.79 -18.22
N ASP A 159 -4.85 8.95 -18.07
CA ASP A 159 -5.47 10.26 -18.33
C ASP A 159 -4.49 11.17 -19.09
N PRO A 160 -4.45 11.11 -20.43
CA PRO A 160 -3.58 11.96 -21.24
C PRO A 160 -3.79 13.47 -21.01
N SER A 161 -4.99 13.86 -20.56
CA SER A 161 -5.36 15.27 -20.38
C SER A 161 -4.72 15.90 -19.14
N ALA A 162 -4.28 15.08 -18.17
CA ALA A 162 -3.79 15.55 -16.88
C ALA A 162 -2.49 16.40 -16.93
N LEU A 163 -1.77 16.36 -18.06
CA LEU A 163 -0.55 17.16 -18.27
C LEU A 163 -0.77 18.40 -19.16
N ILE A 164 -1.99 18.59 -19.70
CA ILE A 164 -2.32 19.78 -20.48
C ILE A 164 -2.47 20.96 -19.49
N PRO A 165 -1.77 22.09 -19.70
CA PRO A 165 -2.01 23.29 -18.91
C PRO A 165 -3.46 23.77 -19.09
N GLU A 166 -4.16 24.06 -17.99
CA GLU A 166 -5.44 24.81 -18.02
C GLU A 166 -5.26 26.20 -18.64
#